data_AF-A0A3C1CKU0-F1
#
_entry.id   AF-A0A3C1CKU0-F1
#
_cell.length_a   1.000
_cell.length_b   1.000
_cell.length_c   1.000
_cell.angle_alpha   90.00
_cell.angle_beta   90.00
_cell.angle_gamma   90.00
#
_symmetry.space_group_name_H-M   'P 1'
#
loop_
_entity.id
_entity.type
_entity.pdbx_description
1 polymer ?
#
loop_
_entity_poly.entity_id
_entity_poly.type
_entity_poly.pdbx_seq_one_letter_code
_entity_poly.pdbx_strand_id
1 'polypeptide(L)' 'KLAQALVHGARVLQVRGNFDEALAMVRTLGEREPVTVVNSVNPYRIEGQKTAAFEIVDVLGDAPDVHCIPVGNAGNITA' A
#
# COMPACT_ATOMS: atom_id res chain seq x y z
N LYS A 1 -7.95 -8.43 8.88
CA LYS A 1 -6.74 -8.56 8.02
C LYS A 1 -6.53 -10.00 7.56
N LEU A 2 -6.05 -10.92 8.41
CA LEU A 2 -5.79 -12.32 7.97
C LEU A 2 -7.06 -13.05 7.50
N ALA A 3 -8.17 -12.93 8.24
CA ALA A 3 -9.44 -13.56 7.85
C ALA A 3 -9.92 -13.11 6.46
N GLN A 4 -9.77 -11.83 6.11
CA GLN A 4 -10.13 -11.32 4.78
C GLN A 4 -9.28 -11.97 3.68
N ALA A 5 -7.96 -12.07 3.88
CA ALA A 5 -7.06 -12.72 2.92
C ALA A 5 -7.45 -14.19 2.68
N LEU A 6 -7.80 -14.92 3.75
CA LEU A 6 -8.24 -16.31 3.66
C LEU A 6 -9.59 -16.44 2.94
N VAL A 7 -10.56 -15.56 3.25
CA VAL A 7 -11.89 -15.54 2.59
C VAL A 7 -11.78 -15.27 1.09
N HIS A 8 -10.84 -14.40 0.68
CA HIS A 8 -10.58 -14.12 -0.73
C HIS A 8 -9.69 -15.17 -1.42
N GLY A 9 -9.37 -16.29 -0.75
CA GLY A 9 -8.63 -17.41 -1.35
C GLY A 9 -7.13 -17.15 -1.52
N ALA A 10 -6.56 -16.16 -0.82
CA ALA A 10 -5.13 -15.90 -0.90
C ALA A 10 -4.33 -17.05 -0.28
N ARG A 11 -3.25 -17.47 -0.95
CA ARG A 11 -2.23 -18.34 -0.35
C ARG A 11 -1.41 -17.52 0.64
N VAL A 12 -1.65 -17.72 1.93
CA VAL A 12 -0.94 -17.00 3.00
C VAL A 12 0.29 -17.79 3.42
N LEU A 13 1.47 -17.17 3.33
CA LEU A 13 2.74 -17.71 3.82
C LEU A 13 3.16 -16.95 5.07
N GLN A 14 3.28 -17.63 6.19
CA GLN A 14 3.87 -17.04 7.39
C GLN A 14 5.39 -17.14 7.31
N VAL A 15 6.05 -15.99 7.45
CA VAL A 15 7.51 -15.88 7.54
C VAL A 15 7.88 -15.61 8.98
N ARG A 16 8.97 -16.23 9.46
CA ARG A 16 9.57 -15.85 10.74
C ARG A 16 10.33 -14.55 10.51
N GLY A 17 9.82 -13.48 11.09
CA GLY A 17 10.38 -12.15 10.88
C GLY A 17 9.35 -11.03 11.06
N ASN A 18 9.77 -9.80 10.77
CA ASN A 18 8.92 -8.62 10.79
C ASN A 18 8.45 -8.22 9.37
N PHE A 19 7.76 -7.08 9.27
CA PHE A 19 7.24 -6.56 7.99
C PHE A 19 8.36 -6.19 7.01
N ASP A 20 9.45 -5.58 7.49
CA ASP A 20 10.53 -5.11 6.62
C ASP A 20 11.29 -6.29 6.00
N GLU A 21 11.52 -7.34 6.78
CA GLU A 21 12.09 -8.60 6.30
C GLU A 21 11.19 -9.27 5.26
N ALA A 22 9.87 -9.30 5.50
CA ALA A 22 8.89 -9.80 4.53
C ALA A 22 8.87 -8.97 3.24
N LEU A 23 8.95 -7.64 3.34
CA LEU A 23 9.00 -6.74 2.19
C LEU A 23 10.27 -6.95 1.36
N ALA A 24 11.42 -7.12 2.00
CA ALA A 24 12.68 -7.41 1.32
C ALA A 24 12.62 -8.74 0.53
N MET A 25 12.03 -9.79 1.13
CA MET A 25 11.80 -11.07 0.46
C MET A 25 10.87 -10.93 -0.76
N VAL A 26 9.76 -10.21 -0.60
CA VAL A 26 8.78 -10.00 -1.69
C VAL A 26 9.37 -9.19 -2.85
N ARG A 27 10.22 -8.19 -2.57
CA ARG A 27 10.93 -7.44 -3.63
C ARG A 27 11.84 -8.36 -4.45
N THR A 28 12.68 -9.14 -3.77
CA THR A 28 13.56 -10.12 -4.42
C THR A 28 12.76 -11.13 -5.26
N LEU A 29 11.60 -11.56 -4.77
CA LEU A 29 10.72 -12.48 -5.50
C LEU A 29 10.18 -11.85 -6.79
N GLY A 30 9.74 -10.58 -6.74
CA GLY A 30 9.24 -9.86 -7.92
C GLY A 30 10.29 -9.60 -9.00
N GLU A 31 11.58 -9.61 -8.65
CA GLU A 31 12.69 -9.48 -9.59
C GLU A 31 13.04 -10.81 -10.29
N ARG A 32 12.74 -11.94 -9.66
CA ARG A 32 13.24 -13.27 -10.09
C ARG A 32 12.15 -14.20 -10.62
N GLU A 33 10.92 -14.02 -10.17
CA GLU A 33 9.80 -14.91 -10.47
C GLU A 33 8.70 -14.15 -11.23
N PRO A 34 7.84 -14.84 -12.00
CA PRO A 34 6.75 -14.22 -12.75
C PRO A 34 5.58 -13.83 -11.83
N VAL A 35 5.84 -12.96 -10.86
CA VAL A 35 4.86 -12.45 -9.90
C VAL A 35 4.88 -10.93 -9.87
N THR A 36 3.71 -10.31 -9.77
CA THR A 36 3.61 -8.85 -9.64
C THR A 36 3.58 -8.46 -8.16
N VAL A 37 4.54 -7.63 -7.74
CA VAL A 37 4.54 -7.03 -6.41
C VAL A 37 3.57 -5.85 -6.39
N VAL A 38 2.51 -5.97 -5.59
CA VAL A 38 1.44 -4.95 -5.46
C VAL A 38 1.51 -4.17 -4.14
N ASN A 39 2.65 -4.21 -3.45
CA ASN A 39 2.90 -3.37 -2.26
C ASN A 39 3.13 -1.89 -2.66
N SER A 40 3.25 -0.96 -1.70
CA SER A 40 3.36 0.48 -1.92
C SER A 40 4.60 0.93 -2.70
N VAL A 41 5.56 0.04 -2.96
CA VAL A 41 6.67 0.30 -3.90
C VAL A 41 6.22 0.37 -5.35
N ASN A 42 5.05 -0.18 -5.65
CA ASN A 42 4.48 -0.16 -6.99
C ASN A 42 3.90 1.25 -7.26
N PRO A 43 4.39 1.99 -8.26
CA PRO A 43 3.97 3.36 -8.52
C PRO A 43 2.47 3.48 -8.82
N TYR A 44 1.85 2.43 -9.37
CA TYR A 44 0.40 2.43 -9.62
C TYR A 44 -0.45 2.51 -8.34
N ARG A 45 0.12 2.13 -7.18
CA ARG A 45 -0.56 2.33 -5.89
C ARG A 45 -0.66 3.80 -5.54
N ILE A 46 0.38 4.59 -5.80
CA ILE A 46 0.41 6.04 -5.56
C ILE A 46 -0.60 6.75 -6.47
N GLU A 47 -0.65 6.36 -7.74
CA GLU A 47 -1.62 6.89 -8.71
C GLU A 47 -3.08 6.69 -8.30
N GLY A 48 -3.39 5.54 -7.67
CA GLY A 48 -4.72 5.32 -7.11
C GLY A 48 -4.94 6.02 -5.78
N GLN A 49 -3.92 6.09 -4.92
CA GLN A 49 -4.03 6.69 -3.58
C GLN A 49 -4.26 8.20 -3.61
N LYS A 50 -3.65 8.91 -4.58
CA LYS A 50 -3.78 10.36 -4.70
C LYS A 50 -5.22 10.83 -4.95
N THR A 51 -6.08 9.96 -5.49
CA THR A 51 -7.49 10.33 -5.74
C THR A 51 -8.24 10.65 -4.45
N ALA A 52 -7.81 10.10 -3.30
CA ALA A 52 -8.36 10.47 -2.01
C ALA A 52 -8.18 11.97 -1.69
N ALA A 53 -7.04 12.56 -2.08
CA ALA A 53 -6.83 14.00 -1.92
C ALA A 53 -7.77 14.82 -2.82
N PHE A 54 -8.03 14.34 -4.05
CA PHE A 54 -8.99 14.98 -4.97
C PHE A 54 -10.40 14.93 -4.40
N GLU A 55 -10.84 13.77 -3.90
CA GLU A 55 -12.15 13.59 -3.28
C GLU A 55 -12.32 14.48 -2.03
N ILE A 56 -11.26 14.68 -1.23
CA ILE A 56 -11.29 15.60 -0.09
C ILE A 56 -11.55 17.05 -0.56
N VAL A 57 -10.84 17.50 -1.61
CA VAL A 57 -11.04 18.84 -2.19
C VAL A 57 -12.45 18.98 -2.76
N ASP A 58 -12.95 17.97 -3.48
CA ASP A 58 -14.31 17.98 -4.03
C ASP A 58 -15.39 18.13 -2.94
N VAL A 59 -15.20 17.48 -1.78
CA VAL A 59 -16.14 17.55 -0.65
C VAL A 59 -16.02 18.87 0.12
N LEU A 60 -14.81 19.38 0.32
CA LEU A 60 -14.57 20.62 1.08
C LEU A 60 -14.73 21.90 0.25
N GLY A 61 -14.70 21.78 -1.08
CA GLY A 61 -14.72 22.89 -2.04
C GLY A 61 -13.35 23.54 -2.30
N ASP A 62 -12.36 23.27 -1.45
CA ASP A 62 -10.95 23.67 -1.61
C ASP A 62 -10.04 22.76 -0.76
N ALA A 63 -8.72 22.87 -0.91
CA ALA A 63 -7.75 22.18 -0.07
C ALA A 63 -7.84 22.65 1.39
N PRO A 64 -7.75 21.74 2.38
CA PRO A 64 -7.70 22.13 3.78
C PRO A 64 -6.35 22.77 4.11
N ASP A 65 -6.33 23.67 5.09
CA ASP A 65 -5.09 24.27 5.60
C ASP A 65 -4.11 23.21 6.15
N VAL A 66 -4.66 22.12 6.71
CA VAL A 66 -3.91 21.02 7.31
C VAL A 66 -4.53 19.68 6.94
N HIS A 67 -3.70 18.78 6.43
CA HIS A 67 -4.07 17.39 6.18
C HIS A 67 -3.30 16.46 7.14
N CYS A 68 -3.95 16.04 8.22
CA CYS A 68 -3.38 15.11 9.20
C CYS A 68 -3.52 13.66 8.72
N ILE A 69 -2.40 12.98 8.45
CA ILE A 69 -2.40 11.59 7.95
C ILE A 69 -1.39 10.71 8.71
N PRO A 70 -1.76 9.49 9.14
CA PRO A 70 -0.81 8.55 9.75
C PRO A 70 0.29 8.11 8.79
N VAL A 71 1.52 8.01 9.29
CA VAL A 71 2.68 7.57 8.49
C VAL A 71 3.16 6.19 8.96
N GLY A 72 2.99 5.20 8.08
CA GLY A 72 3.65 3.89 8.17
C GLY A 72 4.80 3.81 7.17
N ASN A 73 4.56 3.20 6.01
CA ASN A 73 5.54 3.10 4.92
C ASN A 73 5.60 4.34 4.01
N ALA A 74 5.15 5.49 4.51
CA ALA A 74 5.10 6.80 3.84
C ALA A 74 4.37 6.93 2.47
N GLY A 75 3.88 5.86 1.85
CA GLY A 75 3.23 5.95 0.53
C GLY A 75 2.03 6.89 0.48
N ASN A 76 1.20 6.92 1.53
CA ASN A 76 -0.02 7.74 1.55
C ASN A 76 0.24 9.25 1.69
N ILE A 77 1.36 9.68 2.30
CA ILE A 77 1.70 11.11 2.38
C ILE A 77 2.40 11.60 1.11
N THR A 78 2.99 10.68 0.35
CA THR A 78 3.60 10.97 -0.96
C THR A 78 2.58 11.02 -2.09
N ALA A 79 1.52 10.21 -2.00
CA ALA A 79 0.43 10.15 -2.98
C ALA A 79 -0.44 11.40 -2.92
#